data_AF-A0A418WGJ8-F1
#
_entry.id   AF-A0A418WGJ8-F1
#
_cell.length_a   1.000
_cell.length_b   1.000
_cell.length_c   1.000
_cell.angle_alpha   90.00
_cell.angle_beta   90.00
_cell.angle_gamma   90.00
#
_symmetry.space_group_name_H-M   'P 1'
#
loop_
_entity.id
_entity.type
_entity.pdbx_description
1 polymer ?
#
loop_
_entity_poly.entity_id
_entity_poly.type
_entity_poly.pdbx_seq_one_letter_code
_entity_poly.pdbx_strand_id
1 'polypeptide(L)'
;MTRSDLRLQASLREEAERFAQAEGTTLNQFVNVAVAEKIAALRTGQFYHERAARADITKAFKILDRAGTAAPSPKDLLPPDWDEEAGRRR
;
A
#
# COMPACT_ATOMS: atom_id res chain seq x y z
N MET A 1 -26.12 -13.55 -4.68
CA MET A 1 -24.69 -13.81 -4.98
C MET A 1 -24.60 -14.77 -6.14
N THR A 2 -24.05 -14.35 -7.27
CA THR A 2 -23.79 -15.22 -8.43
C THR A 2 -22.58 -16.11 -8.13
N ARG A 3 -22.69 -17.42 -8.38
CA ARG A 3 -21.58 -18.37 -8.24
C ARG A 3 -20.68 -18.25 -9.48
N SER A 4 -19.40 -17.96 -9.27
CA SER A 4 -18.41 -17.88 -10.34
C SER A 4 -17.50 -19.09 -10.27
N ASP A 5 -17.42 -19.89 -11.32
CA ASP A 5 -16.51 -21.04 -11.40
C ASP A 5 -15.20 -20.59 -12.06
N LEU A 6 -14.17 -20.39 -11.23
CA LEU A 6 -12.81 -20.06 -11.67
C LEU A 6 -11.97 -21.34 -11.72
N ARG A 7 -11.34 -21.61 -12.86
CA ARG A 7 -10.40 -22.72 -12.99
C ARG A 7 -8.99 -22.24 -12.67
N LEU A 8 -8.45 -22.72 -11.56
CA LEU A 8 -7.07 -22.50 -11.15
C LEU A 8 -6.18 -23.67 -11.58
N GLN A 9 -4.91 -23.38 -11.88
CA GLN A 9 -3.89 -24.43 -12.02
C GLN A 9 -3.76 -25.20 -10.70
N ALA A 10 -3.42 -26.50 -10.78
CA ALA A 10 -3.42 -27.38 -9.61
C ALA A 10 -2.51 -26.89 -8.47
N SER A 11 -1.30 -26.45 -8.79
CA SER A 11 -0.35 -25.90 -7.81
C SER A 11 -0.88 -24.64 -7.12
N LEU A 12 -1.44 -23.71 -7.89
CA LEU A 12 -2.01 -22.46 -7.38
C LEU A 12 -3.23 -22.73 -6.49
N ARG A 13 -4.06 -23.70 -6.88
CA ARG A 13 -5.22 -24.12 -6.09
C ARG A 13 -4.77 -24.66 -4.73
N GLU A 14 -3.80 -25.57 -4.72
CA GLU A 14 -3.30 -26.19 -3.49
C GLU A 14 -2.75 -25.13 -2.53
N GLU A 15 -1.99 -24.17 -3.05
CA GLU A 15 -1.45 -23.08 -2.24
C GLU A 15 -2.53 -22.12 -1.73
N ALA A 16 -3.49 -21.72 -2.58
CA ALA A 16 -4.61 -20.90 -2.16
C ALA A 16 -5.50 -21.59 -1.12
N GLU A 17 -5.66 -22.92 -1.20
CA GLU A 17 -6.37 -23.71 -0.18
C GLU A 17 -5.63 -23.71 1.16
N ARG A 18 -4.29 -23.80 1.16
CA ARG A 18 -3.48 -23.67 2.39
C ARG A 18 -3.67 -22.30 3.05
N PHE A 19 -3.60 -21.22 2.27
CA PHE A 19 -3.82 -19.86 2.80
C PHE A 19 -5.25 -19.67 3.30
N ALA A 20 -6.25 -20.12 2.54
CA ALA A 20 -7.64 -20.04 2.96
C ALA A 20 -7.88 -20.78 4.29
N GLN A 21 -7.29 -21.97 4.47
CA GLN A 21 -7.37 -22.71 5.73
C GLN A 21 -6.67 -21.98 6.89
N ALA A 22 -5.49 -21.41 6.65
CA ALA A 22 -4.76 -20.64 7.66
C ALA A 22 -5.54 -19.39 8.13
N GLU A 23 -6.30 -18.77 7.22
CA GLU A 23 -7.18 -17.63 7.52
C GLU A 23 -8.59 -18.04 7.99
N GLY A 24 -8.89 -19.35 8.09
CA GLY A 24 -10.20 -19.84 8.52
C GLY A 24 -11.35 -19.53 7.54
N THR A 25 -11.05 -19.39 6.25
CA THR A 25 -12.00 -19.02 5.20
C THR A 25 -12.12 -20.12 4.13
N THR A 26 -13.12 -20.01 3.25
CA THR A 26 -13.24 -20.90 2.09
C THR A 26 -12.39 -20.43 0.92
N LEU A 27 -11.95 -21.34 0.05
CA LEU A 27 -11.18 -20.98 -1.16
C LEU A 27 -11.88 -19.90 -1.99
N ASN A 28 -13.20 -20.00 -2.18
CA ASN A 28 -13.95 -19.00 -2.96
C ASN A 28 -13.95 -17.62 -2.30
N GLN A 29 -14.09 -17.56 -0.97
CA GLN A 29 -14.03 -16.29 -0.25
C GLN A 29 -12.63 -15.70 -0.31
N PHE A 30 -11.61 -16.52 -0.08
CA PHE A 30 -10.20 -16.12 -0.20
C PHE A 30 -9.90 -15.52 -1.58
N VAL A 31 -10.26 -16.23 -2.67
CA VAL A 31 -10.05 -15.76 -4.04
C VAL A 31 -10.80 -14.46 -4.31
N ASN A 32 -12.04 -14.33 -3.84
CA ASN A 32 -12.82 -13.09 -4.03
C ASN A 32 -12.16 -11.88 -3.35
N VAL A 33 -11.66 -12.05 -2.12
CA VAL A 33 -10.96 -11.00 -1.39
C VAL A 33 -9.64 -10.67 -2.09
N ALA A 34 -8.84 -11.68 -2.46
CA ALA A 34 -7.58 -11.48 -3.16
C ALA A 34 -7.75 -10.74 -4.50
N VAL A 35 -8.83 -11.02 -5.25
CA VAL A 35 -9.18 -10.29 -6.47
C VAL A 35 -9.53 -8.84 -6.16
N ALA A 36 -10.35 -8.58 -5.13
CA ALA A 36 -10.69 -7.24 -4.72
C ALA A 36 -9.44 -6.43 -4.31
N GLU A 37 -8.54 -7.05 -3.55
CA GLU A 37 -7.26 -6.47 -3.15
C GLU A 37 -6.36 -6.18 -4.35
N LYS A 38 -6.23 -7.12 -5.29
CA LYS A 38 -5.43 -6.90 -6.50
C LYS A 38 -5.98 -5.74 -7.34
N ILE A 39 -7.30 -5.65 -7.48
CA ILE A 39 -7.96 -4.53 -8.16
C ILE A 39 -7.67 -3.21 -7.43
N ALA A 40 -7.78 -3.19 -6.10
CA ALA A 40 -7.49 -2.01 -5.29
C ALA A 40 -6.02 -1.57 -5.46
N ALA A 41 -5.07 -2.51 -5.39
CA ALA A 41 -3.65 -2.24 -5.58
C ALA A 41 -3.35 -1.64 -6.97
N LEU A 42 -3.92 -2.22 -8.04
CA LEU A 42 -3.74 -1.73 -9.40
C LEU A 42 -4.33 -0.33 -9.58
N ARG A 43 -5.54 -0.08 -9.07
CA ARG A 43 -6.19 1.24 -9.13
C ARG A 43 -5.42 2.29 -8.34
N THR A 44 -4.92 1.94 -7.16
CA THR A 44 -4.08 2.84 -6.35
C THR A 44 -2.81 3.23 -7.10
N GLY A 45 -2.13 2.26 -7.74
CA GLY A 45 -0.96 2.55 -8.58
C GLY A 45 -1.29 3.53 -9.71
N GLN A 46 -2.38 3.27 -10.45
CA GLN A 46 -2.83 4.16 -11.52
C GLN A 46 -3.17 5.56 -11.01
N PHE A 47 -3.90 5.67 -9.89
CA PHE A 47 -4.24 6.95 -9.27
C PHE A 47 -2.99 7.78 -8.95
N TYR A 48 -1.95 7.16 -8.39
CA TYR A 48 -0.71 7.87 -8.09
C TYR A 48 -0.01 8.36 -9.36
N HIS A 49 0.02 7.57 -10.44
CA HIS A 49 0.57 8.02 -11.73
C HIS A 49 -0.19 9.24 -12.27
N GLU A 50 -1.53 9.17 -12.31
CA GLU A 50 -2.38 10.27 -12.79
C GLU A 50 -2.29 11.53 -11.91
N ARG A 51 -2.12 11.34 -10.60
CA ARG A 51 -1.92 12.45 -9.66
C ARG A 51 -0.54 13.07 -9.84
N ALA A 52 0.51 12.26 -9.99
CA ALA A 52 1.87 12.73 -10.20
C ALA A 52 2.00 13.50 -11.51
N ALA A 53 1.34 13.06 -12.59
CA ALA A 53 1.33 13.77 -13.87
C ALA A 53 0.74 15.20 -13.80
N ARG A 54 -0.11 15.47 -12.80
CA ARG A 54 -0.71 16.79 -12.55
C ARG A 54 0.03 17.59 -11.47
N ALA A 55 1.10 17.04 -10.89
CA ALA A 55 1.82 17.69 -9.81
C ALA A 55 2.76 18.77 -10.36
N ASP A 56 2.81 19.90 -9.66
CA ASP A 56 3.83 20.94 -9.86
C ASP A 56 4.79 20.89 -8.66
N ILE A 57 5.91 20.19 -8.85
CA ILE A 57 6.93 19.97 -7.81
C ILE A 57 7.56 21.31 -7.40
N THR A 58 7.81 22.21 -8.37
CA THR A 58 8.37 23.53 -8.11
C THR A 58 7.45 24.36 -7.22
N LYS A 59 6.14 24.35 -7.51
CA LYS A 59 5.15 25.02 -6.66
C LYS A 59 5.06 24.37 -5.27
N ALA A 60 5.17 23.05 -5.18
CA ALA A 60 5.20 22.36 -3.89
C ALA A 60 6.39 22.82 -3.03
N PHE A 61 7.60 22.88 -3.59
CA PHE A 61 8.77 23.39 -2.88
C PHE A 61 8.62 24.86 -2.48
N LYS A 62 8.11 25.72 -3.37
CA LYS A 62 7.82 27.12 -3.01
C LYS A 62 6.84 27.28 -1.84
N ILE A 63 5.95 26.31 -1.62
CA ILE A 63 5.07 26.29 -0.45
C ILE A 63 5.85 25.84 0.79
N LEU A 64 6.67 24.79 0.66
CA LEU A 64 7.51 24.29 1.75
C LEU A 64 8.54 25.32 2.22
N ASP A 65 9.12 26.11 1.31
CA ASP A 65 10.05 27.20 1.64
C ASP A 65 9.41 28.32 2.49
N ARG A 66 8.08 28.39 2.53
CA ARG A 66 7.35 29.32 3.39
C ARG A 66 7.18 28.79 4.82
N ALA A 67 7.50 27.52 5.06
CA ALA A 67 7.56 27.01 6.42
C ALA A 67 8.58 27.85 7.20
N GLY A 68 8.18 28.33 8.38
CA GLY A 68 9.07 29.09 9.24
C GLY A 68 10.24 28.25 9.73
N THR A 69 11.26 28.91 10.27
CA THR A 69 12.44 28.25 10.86
C THR A 69 12.24 27.82 12.32
N ALA A 70 10.99 27.80 12.80
CA ALA A 70 10.67 27.39 14.15
C ALA A 70 11.05 25.92 14.37
N ALA A 71 11.62 25.62 15.53
CA ALA A 71 11.88 24.25 15.90
C ALA A 71 10.57 23.46 15.98
N PRO A 72 10.57 22.16 15.62
CA PRO A 72 9.40 21.30 15.79
C PRO A 72 8.95 21.28 17.27
N SER A 73 7.66 21.10 17.49
CA SER A 73 7.14 20.87 18.84
C SER A 73 7.75 19.59 19.42
N PRO A 74 7.89 19.44 20.74
CA PRO A 74 8.30 18.18 21.36
C PRO A 74 7.48 16.96 20.89
N LYS A 75 6.23 17.16 20.45
CA LYS A 75 5.35 16.10 19.91
C LYS A 75 5.59 15.76 18.44
N ASP A 76 6.28 16.64 17.71
CA ASP A 76 6.64 16.45 16.30
C ASP A 76 8.04 15.83 16.15
N LEU A 77 8.75 15.61 17.26
CA LEU A 77 10.04 14.94 17.28
C LEU A 77 9.86 13.46 16.96
N LEU A 78 10.75 12.93 16.11
CA LEU A 78 10.81 11.50 15.85
C LEU A 78 11.30 10.75 17.11
N PRO A 79 10.90 9.48 17.29
CA PRO A 79 11.47 8.63 18.33
C PRO A 79 13.01 8.54 18.20
N PRO A 80 13.78 8.56 19.31
CA PRO A 80 15.24 8.56 19.26
C PRO A 80 15.87 7.38 18.50
N ASP A 81 15.17 6.24 18.48
CA ASP A 81 15.57 5.01 17.79
C ASP A 81 15.38 5.07 16.26
N TRP A 82 14.66 6.06 15.74
CA TRP A 82 14.43 6.22 14.29
C TRP A 82 15.58 6.95 13.58
N ASP A 83 16.31 7.82 14.28
CA ASP A 83 17.41 8.60 13.68
C ASP A 83 18.62 7.73 13.30
N GLU A 84 18.92 6.66 14.05
CA GLU A 84 20.01 5.72 13.75
C GLU A 84 19.75 4.85 12.51
N GLU A 85 18.48 4.63 12.16
CA GLU A 85 18.08 3.81 11.02
C GLU A 85 17.97 4.62 9.73
N ALA A 86 17.56 5.89 9.82
CA ALA A 86 17.50 6.81 8.70
C ALA A 86 18.90 7.21 8.17
N GLY A 87 19.92 7.28 9.03
CA GLY A 87 21.30 7.55 8.65
C GLY A 87 21.97 6.42 7.84
N ARG A 88 21.46 5.19 7.94
CA ARG A 88 22.00 4.01 7.24
C ARG A 88 21.55 3.85 5.79
N ARG A 89 20.56 4.64 5.34
CA ARG A 89 19.97 4.55 3.98
C ARG A 89 20.35 5.71 3.04
N ARG A 90 21.29 6.58 3.44
CA ARG A 90 21.79 7.69 2.60
C ARG A 90 23.07 7.32 1.88
#